data_AF-A0A3N4NQI2-F1
#
_entry.id   AF-A0A3N4NQI2-F1
#
_cell.length_a   1.000
_cell.length_b   1.000
_cell.length_c   1.000
_cell.angle_alpha   90.00
_cell.angle_beta   90.00
_cell.angle_gamma   90.00
#
_symmetry.space_group_name_H-M   'P 1'
#
loop_
_entity.id
_entity.type
_entity.pdbx_description
1 polymer ?
#
loop_
_entity_poly.entity_id
_entity_poly.type
_entity_poly.pdbx_seq_one_letter_code
_entity_poly.pdbx_strand_id
1 'polypeptide(L)'
;MIEKFVFIDPKYDLFDPIKQTENYNDFIQYVTEYAKAYGYTFDPNSKELFTSPGRRSPIFKFKNDFFKLINNKNSITNWVDIENEYYNELKTIIRSNNIDVSIEKVKQLNKEFGLIKELFENYLLEEVCQKIDFENFENPKNYFEIYDVLVPNLSHPYLNLNGLSEKNFLNEFSFKEDKEEIKSYIKSNSSETHKFYKSYLLSFNYTPTIHAHKFLLDKKQNYDFYINYIHGKIGDPDNPINFGFGDETDKDYKMIEDLNDGEFLKNFKSFQYSNTTNYNDLFSYIEEDKYQVYILGHSCGLSDRVLLNAIFEHKNCRSIKVYYHEKGDDDNYTEIVQNISRHFNDKKVMRRKIVSKPYCKALPQNLRFKALEDLKNETS
;
A
#
# COMPACT_ATOMS: atom_id res chain seq x y z
N MET A 1 -4.35 -23.01 9.75
CA MET A 1 -3.82 -22.15 8.68
C MET A 1 -2.43 -22.56 8.23
N ILE A 2 -1.46 -22.65 9.16
CA ILE A 2 -0.05 -23.02 8.91
C ILE A 2 0.10 -24.33 8.10
N GLU A 3 -0.73 -25.33 8.37
CA GLU A 3 -0.73 -26.62 7.66
C GLU A 3 -0.98 -26.51 6.14
N LYS A 4 -1.53 -25.38 5.64
CA LYS A 4 -1.68 -25.14 4.20
C LYS A 4 -0.33 -24.78 3.53
N PHE A 5 0.62 -24.24 4.30
CA PHE A 5 1.91 -23.72 3.80
C PHE A 5 3.07 -24.66 4.05
N VAL A 6 3.05 -25.36 5.18
CA VAL A 6 4.12 -26.28 5.59
C VAL A 6 3.52 -27.59 6.09
N PHE A 7 4.33 -28.64 6.00
CA PHE A 7 4.11 -29.90 6.68
C PHE A 7 5.10 -30.00 7.83
N ILE A 8 4.59 -30.39 8.99
CA ILE A 8 5.37 -30.67 10.19
C ILE A 8 4.88 -32.02 10.69
N ASP A 9 5.79 -32.97 10.86
CA ASP A 9 5.43 -34.26 11.43
C ASP A 9 5.13 -34.06 12.93
N PRO A 10 3.89 -34.34 13.40
CA PRO A 10 3.47 -34.06 14.77
C PRO A 10 4.21 -34.87 15.83
N LYS A 11 5.00 -35.88 15.44
CA LYS A 11 5.89 -36.62 16.36
C LYS A 11 7.10 -35.81 16.79
N TYR A 12 7.41 -34.73 16.08
CA TYR A 12 8.59 -33.91 16.29
C TYR A 12 8.17 -32.52 16.74
N ASP A 13 8.67 -32.12 17.90
CA ASP A 13 8.47 -30.76 18.38
C ASP A 13 9.53 -29.84 17.77
N LEU A 14 9.09 -29.07 16.78
CA LEU A 14 9.92 -28.18 15.95
C LEU A 14 9.81 -26.72 16.40
N PHE A 15 8.97 -26.40 17.38
CA PHE A 15 8.79 -25.03 17.85
C PHE A 15 8.97 -25.02 19.36
N ASP A 16 10.20 -24.71 19.79
CA ASP A 16 10.49 -24.47 21.20
C ASP A 16 9.78 -23.18 21.64
N PRO A 17 8.80 -23.23 22.57
CA PRO A 17 8.09 -22.04 23.04
C PRO A 17 8.99 -21.01 23.74
N ILE A 18 10.20 -21.41 24.14
CA ILE A 18 11.14 -20.58 24.90
C ILE A 18 12.09 -19.82 23.95
N LYS A 19 12.36 -20.35 22.76
CA LYS A 19 13.20 -19.66 21.76
C LYS A 19 12.32 -18.83 20.83
N GLN A 20 12.24 -17.53 21.10
CA GLN A 20 11.54 -16.59 20.25
C GLN A 20 12.23 -16.52 18.87
N THR A 21 11.47 -16.78 17.81
CA THR A 21 11.91 -16.59 16.42
C THR A 21 11.35 -15.25 15.95
N GLU A 22 12.24 -14.28 15.70
CA GLU A 22 11.81 -12.93 15.29
C GLU A 22 11.70 -12.82 13.76
N ASN A 23 12.53 -13.57 13.04
CA ASN A 23 12.53 -13.59 11.58
C ASN A 23 12.82 -14.99 11.00
N TYR A 24 12.68 -15.12 9.68
CA TYR A 24 12.88 -16.39 8.98
C TYR A 24 14.32 -16.92 9.05
N ASN A 25 15.33 -16.06 9.13
CA ASN A 25 16.72 -16.52 9.28
C ASN A 25 16.94 -17.16 10.66
N ASP A 26 16.33 -16.59 11.71
CA ASP A 26 16.36 -17.19 13.06
C ASP A 26 15.70 -18.58 13.03
N PHE A 27 14.57 -18.71 12.34
CA PHE A 27 13.90 -20.00 12.15
C PHE A 27 14.82 -21.02 11.45
N ILE A 28 15.49 -20.63 10.36
CA ILE A 28 16.41 -21.54 9.65
C ILE A 28 17.61 -21.91 10.51
N GLN A 29 18.16 -20.98 11.28
CA GLN A 29 19.23 -21.27 12.24
C GLN A 29 18.76 -22.26 13.30
N TYR A 30 17.58 -22.02 13.89
CA TYR A 30 16.97 -22.92 14.86
C TYR A 30 16.79 -24.34 14.29
N VAL A 31 16.21 -24.46 13.09
CA VAL A 31 16.00 -25.77 12.43
C VAL A 31 17.33 -26.48 12.17
N THR A 32 18.38 -25.72 11.81
CA THR A 32 19.72 -26.26 11.60
C THR A 32 20.35 -26.76 12.90
N GLU A 33 20.20 -26.03 14.01
CA GLU A 33 20.67 -26.43 15.34
C GLU A 33 19.91 -27.66 15.84
N TYR A 34 18.59 -27.66 15.69
CA TYR A 34 17.72 -28.79 16.01
C TYR A 34 18.14 -30.05 15.24
N ALA A 35 18.41 -29.91 13.93
CA ALA A 35 18.86 -31.04 13.12
C ALA A 35 20.16 -31.65 13.66
N LYS A 36 21.13 -30.81 14.05
CA LYS A 36 22.41 -31.26 14.62
C LYS A 36 22.23 -31.94 15.97
N ALA A 37 21.41 -31.38 16.85
CA ALA A 37 21.20 -31.89 18.20
C ALA A 37 20.60 -33.31 18.22
N TYR A 38 19.70 -33.61 17.28
CA TYR A 38 18.97 -34.88 17.22
C TYR A 38 19.47 -35.84 16.13
N GLY A 39 20.53 -35.49 15.40
CA GLY A 39 21.10 -36.34 14.34
C GLY A 39 20.25 -36.41 13.07
N TYR A 40 19.40 -35.41 12.83
CA TYR A 40 18.57 -35.27 11.63
C TYR A 40 19.34 -34.60 10.48
N THR A 41 18.76 -34.62 9.28
CA THR A 41 19.37 -34.01 8.08
C THR A 41 18.53 -32.82 7.61
N PHE A 42 19.14 -31.63 7.66
CA PHE A 42 18.58 -30.41 7.05
C PHE A 42 19.21 -30.20 5.66
N ASP A 43 18.39 -30.07 4.63
CA ASP A 43 18.83 -29.79 3.27
C ASP A 43 18.78 -28.28 3.00
N PRO A 44 19.94 -27.60 2.86
CA PRO A 44 19.97 -26.14 2.72
C PRO A 44 19.41 -25.64 1.38
N ASN A 45 19.28 -26.49 0.36
CA ASN A 45 18.74 -26.13 -0.95
C ASN A 45 17.22 -26.20 -0.95
N SER A 46 16.67 -27.32 -0.45
CA SER A 46 15.22 -27.49 -0.36
C SER A 46 14.62 -26.80 0.87
N LYS A 47 15.44 -26.45 1.88
CA LYS A 47 15.02 -25.95 3.20
C LYS A 47 14.11 -26.94 3.93
N GLU A 48 14.34 -28.23 3.74
CA GLU A 48 13.56 -29.32 4.32
C GLU A 48 14.36 -30.08 5.38
N LEU A 49 13.66 -30.62 6.37
CA LEU A 49 14.25 -31.40 7.47
C LEU A 49 13.79 -32.86 7.36
N PHE A 50 14.70 -33.82 7.57
CA PHE A 50 14.45 -35.25 7.47
C PHE A 50 15.04 -36.05 8.63
N THR A 51 14.42 -37.19 8.95
CA THR A 51 14.79 -38.05 10.09
C THR A 51 16.18 -38.68 10.04
N SER A 52 16.78 -38.82 8.86
CA SER A 52 18.10 -39.44 8.70
C SER A 52 18.77 -39.04 7.38
N PRO A 53 20.08 -39.29 7.23
CA PRO A 53 20.74 -39.22 5.93
C PRO A 53 20.01 -40.15 4.94
N GLY A 54 19.51 -39.60 3.84
CA GLY A 54 18.77 -40.36 2.81
C GLY A 54 17.28 -40.08 2.66
N ARG A 55 16.74 -39.00 3.26
CA ARG A 55 15.37 -38.47 2.99
C ARG A 55 14.22 -39.48 3.19
N ARG A 56 14.30 -40.40 4.16
CA ARG A 56 13.29 -41.46 4.32
C ARG A 56 11.92 -40.95 4.80
N SER A 57 11.91 -40.00 5.73
CA SER A 57 10.69 -39.34 6.22
C SER A 57 10.94 -37.84 6.44
N PRO A 58 10.13 -36.94 5.85
CA PRO A 58 10.23 -35.51 6.11
C PRO A 58 9.72 -35.21 7.53
N ILE A 59 10.46 -34.40 8.26
CA ILE A 59 10.03 -33.78 9.52
C ILE A 59 9.41 -32.41 9.22
N PHE A 60 10.04 -31.62 8.34
CA PHE A 60 9.55 -30.32 7.88
C PHE A 60 9.68 -30.22 6.36
N LYS A 61 8.62 -29.78 5.67
CA LYS A 61 8.67 -29.42 4.25
C LYS A 61 7.70 -28.31 3.90
N PHE A 62 8.00 -27.52 2.88
CA PHE A 62 7.05 -26.58 2.31
C PHE A 62 6.00 -27.31 1.48
N LYS A 63 4.76 -26.81 1.52
CA LYS A 63 3.65 -27.22 0.64
C LYS A 63 3.30 -26.15 -0.39
N ASN A 64 3.79 -24.93 -0.19
CA ASN A 64 3.56 -23.77 -1.03
C ASN A 64 4.94 -23.25 -1.48
N ASP A 65 5.24 -23.42 -2.76
CA ASP A 65 6.55 -23.10 -3.33
C ASP A 65 6.76 -21.58 -3.42
N PHE A 66 5.72 -20.82 -3.74
CA PHE A 66 5.78 -19.37 -3.73
C PHE A 66 6.02 -18.81 -2.32
N PHE A 67 5.39 -19.37 -1.28
CA PHE A 67 5.65 -19.02 0.12
C PHE A 67 7.09 -19.33 0.54
N LYS A 68 7.64 -20.46 0.09
CA LYS A 68 9.05 -20.79 0.29
C LYS A 68 9.96 -19.76 -0.41
N LEU A 69 9.61 -19.39 -1.64
CA LEU A 69 10.38 -18.44 -2.44
C LEU A 69 10.44 -17.07 -1.75
N ILE A 70 9.31 -16.54 -1.27
CA ILE A 70 9.29 -15.23 -0.62
C ILE A 70 10.14 -15.21 0.66
N ASN A 71 10.08 -16.26 1.48
CA ASN A 71 10.82 -16.32 2.74
C ASN A 71 12.34 -16.41 2.50
N ASN A 72 12.77 -17.02 1.40
CA ASN A 72 14.18 -17.14 1.06
C ASN A 72 14.79 -15.85 0.47
N LYS A 73 13.99 -14.82 0.18
CA LYS A 73 14.45 -13.56 -0.40
C LYS A 73 14.52 -12.46 0.65
N ASN A 74 15.73 -12.17 1.15
CA ASN A 74 15.98 -11.08 2.09
C ASN A 74 15.63 -9.68 1.55
N SER A 75 15.40 -9.54 0.24
CA SER A 75 15.01 -8.29 -0.40
C SER A 75 13.52 -7.96 -0.21
N ILE A 76 12.70 -8.91 0.21
CA ILE A 76 11.26 -8.70 0.43
C ILE A 76 11.08 -8.10 1.82
N THR A 77 10.63 -6.84 1.85
CA THR A 77 10.49 -6.06 3.09
C THR A 77 9.06 -5.55 3.28
N ASN A 78 8.31 -5.37 2.20
CA ASN A 78 6.94 -4.85 2.20
C ASN A 78 6.00 -5.77 1.42
N TRP A 79 4.68 -5.66 1.64
CA TRP A 79 3.69 -6.45 0.90
C TRP A 79 3.74 -6.21 -0.62
N VAL A 80 4.09 -5.00 -1.06
CA VAL A 80 4.27 -4.68 -2.49
C VAL A 80 5.42 -5.49 -3.12
N ASP A 81 6.43 -5.88 -2.34
CA ASP A 81 7.53 -6.72 -2.84
C ASP A 81 7.03 -8.13 -3.17
N ILE A 82 6.01 -8.62 -2.45
CA ILE A 82 5.34 -9.90 -2.73
C ILE A 82 4.55 -9.82 -4.06
N GLU A 83 3.85 -8.71 -4.32
CA GLU A 83 3.16 -8.49 -5.60
C GLU A 83 4.15 -8.49 -6.77
N ASN A 84 5.28 -7.77 -6.61
CA ASN A 84 6.35 -7.73 -7.60
C ASN A 84 6.97 -9.12 -7.82
N GLU A 85 7.13 -9.89 -6.74
CA GLU A 85 7.68 -11.23 -6.81
C GLU A 85 6.75 -12.20 -7.54
N TYR A 86 5.45 -12.13 -7.28
CA TYR A 86 4.44 -12.89 -8.03
C TYR A 86 4.53 -12.57 -9.54
N TYR A 87 4.64 -11.29 -9.92
CA TYR A 87 4.80 -10.89 -11.32
C TYR A 87 6.11 -11.39 -11.93
N ASN A 88 7.20 -11.44 -11.16
CA ASN A 88 8.48 -11.99 -11.61
C ASN A 88 8.41 -13.49 -11.90
N GLU A 89 7.72 -14.25 -11.05
CA GLU A 89 7.48 -15.68 -11.27
C GLU A 89 6.59 -15.91 -12.49
N LEU A 90 5.54 -15.10 -12.67
CA LEU A 90 4.69 -15.14 -13.86
C LEU A 90 5.49 -14.94 -15.15
N LYS A 91 6.36 -13.92 -15.19
CA LYS A 91 7.27 -13.67 -16.33
C LYS A 91 8.22 -14.83 -16.60
N THR A 92 8.72 -15.47 -15.55
CA THR A 92 9.63 -16.61 -15.66
C THR A 92 8.93 -17.82 -16.27
N ILE A 93 7.68 -18.06 -15.89
CA ILE A 93 6.86 -19.15 -16.44
C ILE A 93 6.60 -18.92 -17.93
N ILE A 94 6.21 -17.71 -18.33
CA ILE A 94 5.84 -17.39 -19.72
C ILE A 94 7.03 -17.48 -20.68
N ARG A 95 8.23 -17.16 -20.22
CA ARG A 95 9.46 -17.32 -21.00
C ARG A 95 9.87 -18.78 -21.20
N SER A 96 9.19 -19.73 -20.55
CA SER A 96 9.40 -21.17 -20.78
C SER A 96 8.59 -21.65 -21.99
N ASN A 97 9.27 -22.23 -22.99
CA ASN A 97 8.76 -22.47 -24.35
C ASN A 97 7.58 -23.48 -24.49
N ASN A 98 7.00 -23.99 -23.40
CA ASN A 98 5.90 -24.95 -23.44
C ASN A 98 4.64 -24.38 -22.77
N ILE A 99 3.64 -24.02 -23.58
CA ILE A 99 2.43 -23.33 -23.11
C ILE A 99 1.57 -24.17 -22.16
N ASP A 100 1.37 -25.46 -22.42
CA ASP A 100 0.55 -26.33 -21.58
C ASP A 100 1.15 -26.48 -20.18
N VAL A 101 2.49 -26.63 -20.12
CA VAL A 101 3.23 -26.68 -18.86
C VAL A 101 3.18 -25.32 -18.15
N SER A 102 3.24 -24.22 -18.90
CA SER A 102 3.13 -22.87 -18.35
C SER A 102 1.77 -22.63 -17.70
N ILE A 103 0.67 -23.02 -18.34
CA ILE A 103 -0.69 -22.87 -17.81
C ILE A 103 -0.83 -23.58 -16.45
N GLU A 104 -0.39 -24.83 -16.35
CA GLU A 104 -0.49 -25.58 -15.08
C GLU A 104 0.37 -24.97 -13.97
N LYS A 105 1.56 -24.46 -14.32
CA LYS A 105 2.41 -23.71 -13.37
C LYS A 105 1.75 -22.41 -12.91
N VAL A 106 1.11 -21.67 -13.82
CA VAL A 106 0.39 -20.43 -13.46
C VAL A 106 -0.81 -20.73 -12.57
N LYS A 107 -1.58 -21.78 -12.84
CA LYS A 107 -2.68 -22.22 -11.96
C LYS A 107 -2.18 -22.53 -10.55
N GLN A 108 -1.06 -23.23 -10.44
CA GLN A 108 -0.45 -23.53 -9.15
C GLN A 108 0.03 -22.24 -8.45
N LEU A 109 0.74 -21.36 -9.16
CA LEU A 109 1.18 -20.06 -8.63
C LEU A 109 -0.01 -19.21 -8.15
N ASN A 110 -1.10 -19.16 -8.92
CA ASN A 110 -2.33 -18.45 -8.56
C ASN A 110 -2.95 -19.00 -7.28
N LYS A 111 -3.01 -20.33 -7.14
CA LYS A 111 -3.51 -20.99 -5.94
C LYS A 111 -2.65 -20.68 -4.73
N GLU A 112 -1.33 -20.77 -4.89
CA GLU A 112 -0.36 -20.49 -3.83
C GLU A 112 -0.39 -19.04 -3.38
N PHE A 113 -0.48 -18.10 -4.33
CA PHE A 113 -0.64 -16.69 -4.04
C PHE A 113 -1.97 -16.41 -3.34
N GLY A 114 -3.07 -17.05 -3.75
CA GLY A 114 -4.36 -16.97 -3.07
C GLY A 114 -4.29 -17.33 -1.58
N LEU A 115 -3.54 -18.39 -1.23
CA LEU A 115 -3.31 -18.73 0.18
C LEU A 115 -2.56 -17.63 0.93
N ILE A 116 -1.57 -16.99 0.30
CA ILE A 116 -0.83 -15.87 0.90
C ILE A 116 -1.74 -14.67 1.11
N LYS A 117 -2.68 -14.39 0.20
CA LYS A 117 -3.71 -13.35 0.40
C LYS A 117 -4.53 -13.65 1.66
N GLU A 118 -5.05 -14.88 1.79
CA GLU A 118 -5.76 -15.30 3.01
C GLU A 118 -4.89 -15.07 4.27
N LEU A 119 -3.62 -15.48 4.25
CA LEU A 119 -2.71 -15.29 5.38
C LEU A 119 -2.50 -13.81 5.72
N PHE A 120 -2.35 -12.96 4.70
CA PHE A 120 -2.19 -11.52 4.85
C PHE A 120 -3.44 -10.86 5.43
N GLU A 121 -4.63 -11.22 4.95
CA GLU A 121 -5.90 -10.72 5.49
C GLU A 121 -6.07 -11.10 6.97
N ASN A 122 -5.79 -12.36 7.32
CA ASN A 122 -5.88 -12.81 8.71
C ASN A 122 -4.85 -12.11 9.60
N TYR A 123 -3.63 -11.90 9.12
CA TYR A 123 -2.63 -11.10 9.83
C TYR A 123 -3.13 -9.67 10.10
N LEU A 124 -3.65 -8.98 9.08
CA LEU A 124 -4.19 -7.62 9.27
C LEU A 124 -5.36 -7.61 10.27
N LEU A 125 -6.20 -8.64 10.26
CA LEU A 125 -7.32 -8.74 11.19
C LEU A 125 -6.84 -8.96 12.63
N GLU A 126 -6.01 -9.98 12.86
CA GLU A 126 -5.59 -10.43 14.19
C GLU A 126 -4.53 -9.52 14.82
N GLU A 127 -3.53 -9.09 14.03
CA GLU A 127 -2.37 -8.37 14.54
C GLU A 127 -2.52 -6.84 14.46
N VAL A 128 -3.46 -6.35 13.65
CA VAL A 128 -3.67 -4.90 13.49
C VAL A 128 -5.07 -4.51 13.97
N CYS A 129 -6.12 -5.01 13.34
CA CYS A 129 -7.50 -4.56 13.63
C CYS A 129 -7.99 -4.94 15.03
N GLN A 130 -7.60 -6.11 15.56
CA GLN A 130 -8.00 -6.55 16.89
C GLN A 130 -7.12 -6.00 18.02
N LYS A 131 -5.95 -5.42 17.70
CA LYS A 131 -5.00 -4.90 18.69
C LYS A 131 -4.96 -3.38 18.76
N ILE A 132 -5.47 -2.68 17.76
CA ILE A 132 -5.42 -1.21 17.66
C ILE A 132 -6.82 -0.61 17.81
N ASP A 133 -6.93 0.42 18.64
CA ASP A 133 -8.11 1.27 18.74
C ASP A 133 -8.04 2.40 17.71
N PHE A 134 -8.81 2.29 16.63
CA PHE A 134 -8.87 3.29 15.58
C PHE A 134 -9.69 4.53 15.96
N GLU A 135 -10.34 4.57 17.12
CA GLU A 135 -11.12 5.73 17.55
C GLU A 135 -10.29 6.71 18.41
N ASN A 136 -9.21 6.23 19.02
CA ASN A 136 -8.41 6.99 19.98
C ASN A 136 -6.91 7.00 19.63
N PHE A 137 -6.31 8.19 19.72
CA PHE A 137 -4.86 8.37 19.60
C PHE A 137 -4.19 8.36 20.97
N GLU A 138 -2.94 7.90 21.02
CA GLU A 138 -2.09 7.96 22.22
C GLU A 138 -1.96 9.40 22.76
N ASN A 139 -1.75 10.36 21.85
CA ASN A 139 -1.72 11.78 22.17
C ASN A 139 -2.72 12.56 21.29
N PRO A 140 -3.88 12.96 21.84
CA PRO A 140 -4.91 13.70 21.10
C PRO A 140 -4.43 15.03 20.49
N LYS A 141 -3.36 15.65 21.00
CA LYS A 141 -2.84 16.91 20.44
C LYS A 141 -2.23 16.72 19.06
N ASN A 142 -1.64 15.55 18.79
CA ASN A 142 -1.02 15.24 17.49
C ASN A 142 -2.06 15.22 16.36
N TYR A 143 -3.34 15.07 16.68
CA TYR A 143 -4.43 15.16 15.70
C TYR A 143 -4.48 16.54 15.00
N PHE A 144 -4.15 17.63 15.68
CA PHE A 144 -4.20 18.95 15.05
C PHE A 144 -3.20 19.07 13.89
N GLU A 145 -2.05 18.40 14.00
CA GLU A 145 -1.03 18.41 12.95
C GLU A 145 -1.52 17.69 11.69
N ILE A 146 -2.19 16.53 11.82
CA ILE A 146 -2.75 15.82 10.66
C ILE A 146 -4.00 16.52 10.12
N TYR A 147 -4.80 17.13 11.00
CA TYR A 147 -5.98 17.91 10.62
C TYR A 147 -5.58 19.04 9.67
N ASP A 148 -4.52 19.78 9.98
CA ASP A 148 -4.01 20.86 9.12
C ASP A 148 -3.48 20.37 7.76
N VAL A 149 -3.12 19.08 7.65
CA VAL A 149 -2.71 18.44 6.39
C VAL A 149 -3.92 18.03 5.55
N LEU A 150 -4.95 17.47 6.20
CA LEU A 150 -6.14 16.91 5.53
C LEU A 150 -7.18 17.98 5.16
N VAL A 151 -7.21 19.10 5.87
CA VAL A 151 -8.11 20.21 5.56
C VAL A 151 -7.68 20.88 4.26
N PRO A 152 -8.60 21.11 3.30
CA PRO A 152 -8.31 21.84 2.08
C PRO A 152 -7.71 23.20 2.39
N ASN A 153 -6.56 23.51 1.77
CA ASN A 153 -5.88 24.78 1.97
C ASN A 153 -6.85 25.95 1.77
N LEU A 154 -7.66 25.95 0.71
CA LEU A 154 -8.63 27.00 0.38
C LEU A 154 -9.73 27.23 1.43
N SER A 155 -9.94 26.29 2.35
CA SER A 155 -10.85 26.42 3.48
C SER A 155 -10.18 26.94 4.74
N HIS A 156 -8.87 27.10 4.74
CA HIS A 156 -8.13 27.53 5.93
C HIS A 156 -8.38 29.04 6.17
N PRO A 157 -9.01 29.43 7.30
CA PRO A 157 -9.45 30.80 7.55
C PRO A 157 -8.31 31.83 7.57
N TYR A 158 -7.07 31.35 7.70
CA TYR A 158 -5.87 32.18 7.73
C TYR A 158 -5.12 32.33 6.39
N LEU A 159 -5.53 31.65 5.31
CA LEU A 159 -4.88 31.86 4.00
C LEU A 159 -4.98 33.33 3.55
N ASN A 160 -6.12 33.97 3.84
CA ASN A 160 -6.40 35.37 3.51
C ASN A 160 -5.75 36.38 4.48
N LEU A 161 -5.24 35.92 5.63
CA LEU A 161 -4.75 36.80 6.70
C LEU A 161 -3.24 37.07 6.59
N ASN A 162 -2.51 36.33 5.75
CA ASN A 162 -1.07 36.50 5.58
C ASN A 162 -0.70 36.49 4.08
N GLY A 163 -0.34 37.63 3.50
CA GLY A 163 0.04 37.71 2.08
C GLY A 163 1.24 36.82 1.69
N LEU A 164 2.06 36.42 2.66
CA LEU A 164 3.12 35.44 2.44
C LEU A 164 2.57 34.01 2.25
N SER A 165 1.50 33.63 2.97
CA SER A 165 0.88 32.31 2.84
C SER A 165 0.12 32.17 1.52
N GLU A 166 -0.61 33.21 1.09
CA GLU A 166 -1.24 33.25 -0.25
C GLU A 166 -0.17 33.10 -1.34
N LYS A 167 0.92 33.87 -1.27
CA LYS A 167 2.01 33.79 -2.25
C LYS A 167 2.65 32.40 -2.28
N ASN A 168 2.93 31.82 -1.11
CA ASN A 168 3.52 30.47 -1.03
C ASN A 168 2.57 29.41 -1.60
N PHE A 169 1.28 29.50 -1.30
CA PHE A 169 0.28 28.58 -1.86
C PHE A 169 0.16 28.72 -3.39
N LEU A 170 0.13 29.95 -3.92
CA LEU A 170 0.11 30.18 -5.37
C LEU A 170 1.39 29.67 -6.08
N ASN A 171 2.50 29.50 -5.36
CA ASN A 171 3.72 28.92 -5.91
C ASN A 171 3.68 27.39 -6.02
N GLU A 172 2.65 26.74 -5.48
CA GLU A 172 2.39 25.31 -5.70
C GLU A 172 1.87 25.02 -7.12
N PHE A 173 1.52 26.05 -7.90
CA PHE A 173 0.98 25.92 -9.23
C PHE A 173 1.93 26.50 -10.27
N SER A 174 2.09 25.83 -11.42
CA SER A 174 3.02 26.29 -12.48
C SER A 174 2.34 26.98 -13.66
N PHE A 175 1.03 26.82 -13.82
CA PHE A 175 0.26 27.42 -14.90
C PHE A 175 -0.32 28.76 -14.43
N LYS A 176 -0.24 29.78 -15.30
CA LYS A 176 -0.68 31.13 -14.95
C LYS A 176 -2.20 31.18 -14.76
N GLU A 177 -2.91 30.48 -15.63
CA GLU A 177 -4.36 30.33 -15.63
C GLU A 177 -4.83 29.74 -14.31
N ASP A 178 -4.15 28.69 -13.82
CA ASP A 178 -4.47 28.08 -12.53
C ASP A 178 -4.23 29.03 -11.36
N LYS A 179 -3.14 29.79 -11.37
CA LYS A 179 -2.87 30.80 -10.33
C LYS A 179 -3.95 31.87 -10.29
N GLU A 180 -4.38 32.36 -11.45
CA GLU A 180 -5.39 33.42 -11.56
C GLU A 180 -6.76 32.94 -11.04
N GLU A 181 -7.14 31.73 -11.42
CA GLU A 181 -8.38 31.09 -10.97
C GLU A 181 -8.38 30.83 -9.46
N ILE A 182 -7.30 30.27 -8.92
CA ILE A 182 -7.13 30.03 -7.48
C ILE A 182 -7.14 31.35 -6.72
N LYS A 183 -6.48 32.39 -7.22
CA LYS A 183 -6.51 33.72 -6.62
C LYS A 183 -7.91 34.32 -6.60
N SER A 184 -8.72 34.05 -7.62
CA SER A 184 -10.15 34.43 -7.63
C SER A 184 -10.93 33.69 -6.53
N TYR A 185 -10.70 32.38 -6.37
CA TYR A 185 -11.36 31.59 -5.32
C TYR A 185 -11.03 32.09 -3.91
N ILE A 186 -9.74 32.32 -3.64
CA ILE A 186 -9.23 32.87 -2.37
C ILE A 186 -9.94 34.19 -2.02
N LYS A 187 -10.05 35.11 -3.00
CA LYS A 187 -10.76 36.38 -2.84
C LYS A 187 -12.27 36.23 -2.67
N SER A 188 -12.90 35.26 -3.33
CA SER A 188 -14.35 35.03 -3.19
C SER A 188 -14.72 34.41 -1.83
N ASN A 189 -13.84 33.61 -1.23
CA ASN A 189 -14.11 33.00 0.08
C ASN A 189 -13.95 33.98 1.26
N SER A 190 -13.35 35.15 1.06
CA SER A 190 -13.29 36.18 2.12
C SER A 190 -14.61 36.95 2.27
N SER A 191 -15.60 36.73 1.38
CA SER A 191 -16.90 37.39 1.40
C SER A 191 -18.00 36.44 1.87
N GLU A 192 -18.26 36.44 3.19
CA GLU A 192 -19.44 35.97 3.96
C GLU A 192 -20.05 34.57 3.73
N THR A 193 -19.76 33.85 2.63
CA THR A 193 -20.19 32.46 2.42
C THR A 193 -18.97 31.55 2.33
N HIS A 194 -18.73 30.74 3.36
CA HIS A 194 -17.71 29.68 3.30
C HIS A 194 -18.17 28.64 2.28
N LYS A 195 -17.58 28.64 1.08
CA LYS A 195 -17.72 27.53 0.15
C LYS A 195 -16.90 26.37 0.67
N PHE A 196 -17.58 25.26 0.96
CA PHE A 196 -16.93 24.01 1.33
C PHE A 196 -16.38 23.34 0.06
N TYR A 197 -15.12 22.94 0.10
CA TYR A 197 -14.51 22.20 -0.99
C TYR A 197 -14.68 20.71 -0.75
N LYS A 198 -15.17 20.01 -1.77
CA LYS A 198 -15.18 18.55 -1.79
C LYS A 198 -13.73 18.05 -1.74
N SER A 199 -13.50 17.02 -0.94
CA SER A 199 -12.20 16.36 -0.82
C SER A 199 -12.37 14.87 -1.03
N TYR A 200 -11.43 14.26 -1.73
CA TYR A 200 -11.45 12.84 -2.05
C TYR A 200 -10.23 12.15 -1.45
N LEU A 201 -10.45 11.31 -0.46
CA LEU A 201 -9.43 10.53 0.24
C LEU A 201 -9.34 9.15 -0.41
N LEU A 202 -8.35 8.99 -1.28
CA LEU A 202 -8.04 7.72 -1.93
C LEU A 202 -7.12 6.87 -1.03
N SER A 203 -7.69 5.87 -0.36
CA SER A 203 -6.97 4.93 0.52
C SER A 203 -6.40 3.75 -0.26
N PHE A 204 -5.08 3.61 -0.20
CA PHE A 204 -4.35 2.42 -0.63
C PHE A 204 -4.14 1.42 0.51
N ASN A 205 -4.54 1.79 1.73
CA ASN A 205 -4.42 0.95 2.92
C ASN A 205 -5.69 0.11 3.09
N TYR A 206 -5.53 -1.13 3.54
CA TYR A 206 -6.61 -2.08 3.77
C TYR A 206 -7.30 -1.89 5.13
N THR A 207 -6.64 -1.23 6.08
CA THR A 207 -7.15 -1.06 7.45
C THR A 207 -8.02 0.20 7.61
N PRO A 208 -8.85 0.30 8.67
CA PRO A 208 -9.78 1.42 8.89
C PRO A 208 -9.15 2.79 9.20
N THR A 209 -7.84 2.97 9.03
CA THR A 209 -7.10 4.20 9.38
C THR A 209 -7.71 5.48 8.83
N ILE A 210 -8.16 5.51 7.57
CA ILE A 210 -8.75 6.72 6.97
C ILE A 210 -10.11 7.06 7.60
N HIS A 211 -10.91 6.05 7.96
CA HIS A 211 -12.19 6.27 8.61
C HIS A 211 -12.01 6.99 9.96
N ALA A 212 -10.96 6.67 10.71
CA ALA A 212 -10.62 7.36 11.95
C ALA A 212 -10.41 8.87 11.73
N HIS A 213 -9.65 9.23 10.69
CA HIS A 213 -9.43 10.63 10.34
C HIS A 213 -10.72 11.33 9.94
N LYS A 214 -11.56 10.71 9.10
CA LYS A 214 -12.85 11.28 8.70
C LYS A 214 -13.78 11.48 9.89
N PHE A 215 -13.93 10.50 10.77
CA PHE A 215 -14.78 10.63 11.95
C PHE A 215 -14.43 11.87 12.79
N LEU A 216 -13.14 12.15 12.94
CA LEU A 216 -12.67 13.31 13.69
C LEU A 216 -12.84 14.62 12.92
N LEU A 217 -12.76 14.60 11.59
CA LEU A 217 -13.04 15.75 10.72
C LEU A 217 -14.54 16.09 10.75
N ASP A 218 -15.40 15.08 10.70
CA ASP A 218 -16.87 15.21 10.71
C ASP A 218 -17.36 15.81 12.05
N LYS A 219 -16.68 15.55 13.19
CA LYS A 219 -16.98 16.22 14.48
C LYS A 219 -16.92 17.74 14.42
N LYS A 220 -16.18 18.32 13.48
CA LYS A 220 -16.09 19.77 13.28
C LYS A 220 -17.09 20.33 12.25
N GLN A 221 -17.94 19.48 11.65
CA GLN A 221 -19.10 19.80 10.78
C GLN A 221 -18.83 20.73 9.58
N ASN A 222 -17.60 20.79 9.07
CA ASN A 222 -17.20 21.85 8.13
C ASN A 222 -16.59 21.36 6.82
N TYR A 223 -16.66 20.07 6.46
CA TYR A 223 -16.01 19.56 5.25
C TYR A 223 -16.75 18.37 4.64
N ASP A 224 -16.75 18.30 3.30
CA ASP A 224 -17.28 17.17 2.54
C ASP A 224 -16.12 16.27 2.08
N PHE A 225 -15.90 15.17 2.81
CA PHE A 225 -14.89 14.16 2.51
C PHE A 225 -15.54 12.88 1.99
N TYR A 226 -15.14 12.49 0.79
CA TYR A 226 -15.40 11.17 0.21
C TYR A 226 -14.20 10.27 0.49
N ILE A 227 -14.45 9.06 0.97
CA ILE A 227 -13.39 8.05 1.14
C ILE A 227 -13.59 6.97 0.09
N ASN A 228 -12.49 6.60 -0.57
CA ASN A 228 -12.44 5.48 -1.47
C ASN A 228 -11.32 4.52 -1.08
N TYR A 229 -11.67 3.29 -0.72
CA TYR A 229 -10.72 2.22 -0.47
C TYR A 229 -10.43 1.47 -1.78
N ILE A 230 -9.55 2.02 -2.61
CA ILE A 230 -9.33 1.53 -3.98
C ILE A 230 -8.79 0.11 -4.02
N HIS A 231 -8.09 -0.32 -2.96
CA HIS A 231 -7.56 -1.67 -2.80
C HIS A 231 -8.43 -2.58 -1.93
N GLY A 232 -9.66 -2.19 -1.64
CA GLY A 232 -10.48 -2.95 -0.72
C GLY A 232 -10.23 -2.62 0.74
N LYS A 233 -11.11 -3.15 1.59
CA LYS A 233 -11.14 -2.91 3.03
C LYS A 233 -11.26 -4.24 3.75
N ILE A 234 -10.45 -4.42 4.79
CA ILE A 234 -10.48 -5.65 5.60
C ILE A 234 -11.87 -5.85 6.20
N GLY A 235 -12.40 -7.07 6.06
CA GLY A 235 -13.72 -7.45 6.56
C GLY A 235 -14.91 -6.91 5.75
N ASP A 236 -14.68 -6.27 4.60
CA ASP A 236 -15.72 -5.77 3.71
C ASP A 236 -15.97 -6.75 2.55
N PRO A 237 -17.12 -7.46 2.53
CA PRO A 237 -17.41 -8.43 1.47
C PRO A 237 -17.74 -7.78 0.12
N ASP A 238 -18.21 -6.52 0.12
CA ASP A 238 -18.56 -5.78 -1.10
C ASP A 238 -17.35 -5.04 -1.68
N ASN A 239 -16.31 -4.83 -0.88
CA ASN A 239 -15.03 -4.26 -1.29
C ASN A 239 -13.85 -5.08 -0.74
N PRO A 240 -13.68 -6.34 -1.19
CA PRO A 240 -12.65 -7.25 -0.68
C PRO A 240 -11.26 -6.75 -1.03
N ILE A 241 -10.26 -7.24 -0.30
CA ILE A 241 -8.86 -6.85 -0.48
C ILE A 241 -8.36 -7.24 -1.88
N ASN A 242 -7.88 -6.22 -2.60
CA ASN A 242 -7.29 -6.31 -3.92
C ASN A 242 -5.76 -6.33 -3.78
N PHE A 243 -5.21 -7.52 -3.52
CA PHE A 243 -3.78 -7.77 -3.43
C PHE A 243 -3.28 -8.38 -4.75
N GLY A 244 -2.44 -7.67 -5.50
CA GLY A 244 -2.12 -8.05 -6.89
C GLY A 244 -1.18 -7.07 -7.60
N PHE A 245 -0.95 -7.27 -8.89
CA PHE A 245 0.00 -6.44 -9.66
C PHE A 245 -0.72 -5.48 -10.61
N GLY A 246 -0.22 -4.26 -10.80
CA GLY A 246 -0.89 -3.24 -11.63
C GLY A 246 0.02 -2.39 -12.55
N ASP A 247 1.23 -2.86 -12.91
CA ASP A 247 2.01 -2.26 -14.01
C ASP A 247 1.74 -2.98 -15.34
N GLU A 248 0.69 -2.57 -16.03
CA GLU A 248 0.31 -3.13 -17.35
C GLU A 248 1.05 -2.48 -18.52
N THR A 249 1.92 -1.51 -18.23
CA THR A 249 2.71 -0.84 -19.28
C THR A 249 4.07 -1.53 -19.48
N ASP A 250 4.35 -2.55 -18.69
CA ASP A 250 5.54 -3.37 -18.79
C ASP A 250 5.55 -4.17 -20.11
N LYS A 251 6.73 -4.36 -20.71
CA LYS A 251 6.84 -5.03 -22.01
C LYS A 251 6.42 -6.50 -21.96
N ASP A 252 6.64 -7.15 -20.81
CA ASP A 252 6.26 -8.54 -20.63
C ASP A 252 4.74 -8.68 -20.41
N TYR A 253 4.03 -7.61 -20.01
CA TYR A 253 2.57 -7.62 -19.91
C TYR A 253 1.92 -7.90 -21.27
N LYS A 254 2.44 -7.29 -22.34
CA LYS A 254 1.93 -7.56 -23.69
C LYS A 254 2.05 -9.05 -24.06
N MET A 255 3.14 -9.70 -23.64
CA MET A 255 3.30 -11.13 -23.86
C MET A 255 2.25 -11.94 -23.11
N ILE A 256 1.89 -11.53 -21.88
CA ILE A 256 0.81 -12.13 -21.09
C ILE A 256 -0.53 -12.01 -21.82
N GLU A 257 -0.85 -10.81 -22.30
CA GLU A 257 -2.12 -10.52 -22.97
C GLU A 257 -2.27 -11.34 -24.27
N ASP A 258 -1.19 -11.47 -25.04
CA ASP A 258 -1.14 -12.22 -26.29
C ASP A 258 -1.36 -13.75 -26.10
N LEU A 259 -1.25 -14.29 -24.88
CA LEU A 259 -1.50 -15.72 -24.59
C LEU A 259 -3.00 -16.08 -24.61
N ASN A 260 -3.89 -15.09 -24.49
CA ASN A 260 -5.34 -15.26 -24.54
C ASN A 260 -5.89 -16.34 -23.56
N ASP A 261 -5.29 -16.45 -22.38
CA ASP A 261 -5.76 -17.31 -21.28
C ASP A 261 -5.88 -16.50 -19.98
N GLY A 262 -7.08 -16.52 -19.39
CA GLY A 262 -7.43 -15.72 -18.22
C GLY A 262 -6.67 -16.08 -16.94
N GLU A 263 -6.06 -17.27 -16.85
CA GLU A 263 -5.25 -17.63 -15.68
C GLU A 263 -4.03 -16.73 -15.53
N PHE A 264 -3.45 -16.24 -16.62
CA PHE A 264 -2.32 -15.32 -16.55
C PHE A 264 -2.74 -13.91 -16.10
N LEU A 265 -4.01 -13.54 -16.25
CA LEU A 265 -4.54 -12.21 -15.94
C LEU A 265 -5.22 -12.14 -14.55
N LYS A 266 -5.40 -13.27 -13.88
CA LYS A 266 -6.22 -13.43 -12.67
C LYS A 266 -5.87 -12.49 -11.50
N ASN A 267 -4.59 -12.18 -11.33
CA ASN A 267 -4.10 -11.38 -10.20
C ASN A 267 -3.65 -9.96 -10.60
N PHE A 268 -4.09 -9.48 -11.77
CA PHE A 268 -3.91 -8.09 -12.15
C PHE A 268 -4.99 -7.20 -11.53
N LYS A 269 -4.57 -6.07 -10.96
CA LYS A 269 -5.43 -5.16 -10.21
C LYS A 269 -6.51 -4.50 -11.08
N SER A 270 -6.24 -4.22 -12.36
CA SER A 270 -7.22 -3.62 -13.28
C SER A 270 -8.52 -4.41 -13.38
N PHE A 271 -8.44 -5.73 -13.51
CA PHE A 271 -9.63 -6.60 -13.56
C PHE A 271 -10.31 -6.73 -12.21
N GLN A 272 -9.62 -6.42 -11.11
CA GLN A 272 -10.22 -6.42 -9.78
C GLN A 272 -10.93 -5.10 -9.47
N TYR A 273 -10.45 -3.97 -10.00
CA TYR A 273 -11.10 -2.68 -9.88
C TYR A 273 -12.50 -2.62 -10.52
N SER A 274 -12.78 -3.45 -11.52
CA SER A 274 -14.10 -3.52 -12.14
C SER A 274 -15.16 -4.24 -11.29
N ASN A 275 -14.74 -4.94 -10.23
CA ASN A 275 -15.67 -5.63 -9.33
C ASN A 275 -16.34 -4.68 -8.31
N THR A 276 -15.91 -3.42 -8.23
CA THR A 276 -16.49 -2.41 -7.33
C THR A 276 -16.71 -1.08 -8.07
N THR A 277 -17.47 -0.15 -7.47
CA THR A 277 -17.67 1.18 -8.07
C THR A 277 -16.51 2.13 -7.83
N ASN A 278 -15.57 1.77 -6.95
CA ASN A 278 -14.47 2.63 -6.48
C ASN A 278 -13.69 3.30 -7.62
N TYR A 279 -13.36 2.55 -8.68
CA TYR A 279 -12.65 3.13 -9.82
C TYR A 279 -13.52 4.17 -10.54
N ASN A 280 -14.77 3.84 -10.85
CA ASN A 280 -15.70 4.77 -11.50
C ASN A 280 -16.01 6.00 -10.64
N ASP A 281 -16.13 5.83 -9.32
CA ASP A 281 -16.37 6.92 -8.38
C ASP A 281 -15.19 7.90 -8.34
N LEU A 282 -13.96 7.38 -8.39
CA LEU A 282 -12.75 8.20 -8.49
C LEU A 282 -12.72 8.97 -9.81
N PHE A 283 -13.03 8.30 -10.93
CA PHE A 283 -13.00 8.94 -12.25
C PHE A 283 -14.08 10.02 -12.38
N SER A 284 -15.28 9.75 -11.89
CA SER A 284 -16.37 10.73 -11.82
C SER A 284 -15.94 11.97 -11.04
N TYR A 285 -15.21 11.81 -9.93
CA TYR A 285 -14.69 12.91 -9.13
C TYR A 285 -13.60 13.73 -9.86
N ILE A 286 -12.59 13.08 -10.45
CA ILE A 286 -11.49 13.80 -11.12
C ILE A 286 -11.92 14.48 -12.43
N GLU A 287 -13.01 14.02 -13.04
CA GLU A 287 -13.63 14.64 -14.22
C GLU A 287 -14.49 15.87 -13.89
N GLU A 288 -15.06 15.94 -12.67
CA GLU A 288 -16.00 16.99 -12.26
C GLU A 288 -15.38 18.40 -12.28
N ASP A 289 -14.20 18.58 -11.67
CA ASP A 289 -13.54 19.88 -11.55
C ASP A 289 -12.00 19.74 -11.47
N LYS A 290 -11.28 20.85 -11.54
CA LYS A 290 -9.83 20.93 -11.34
C LYS A 290 -9.44 20.64 -9.89
N TYR A 291 -8.42 19.83 -9.70
CA TYR A 291 -7.96 19.37 -8.39
C TYR A 291 -6.45 19.47 -8.21
N GLN A 292 -6.03 19.39 -6.95
CA GLN A 292 -4.65 19.24 -6.53
C GLN A 292 -4.49 17.89 -5.82
N VAL A 293 -3.41 17.18 -6.09
CA VAL A 293 -3.13 15.88 -5.47
C VAL A 293 -2.19 16.06 -4.29
N TYR A 294 -2.53 15.50 -3.13
CA TYR A 294 -1.64 15.38 -1.98
C TYR A 294 -1.18 13.94 -1.83
N ILE A 295 0.13 13.73 -1.78
CA ILE A 295 0.74 12.42 -1.53
C ILE A 295 1.11 12.33 -0.06
N LEU A 296 0.41 11.45 0.68
CA LEU A 296 0.57 11.26 2.13
C LEU A 296 1.00 9.82 2.41
N GLY A 297 2.23 9.61 2.87
CA GLY A 297 2.74 8.29 3.28
C GLY A 297 2.79 7.21 2.17
N HIS A 298 2.45 7.57 0.92
CA HIS A 298 2.43 6.67 -0.22
C HIS A 298 3.77 6.71 -0.96
N SER A 299 4.35 5.54 -1.25
CA SER A 299 5.64 5.44 -1.94
C SER A 299 5.56 5.77 -3.43
N CYS A 300 4.35 5.73 -4.01
CA CYS A 300 4.10 5.85 -5.45
C CYS A 300 4.87 4.78 -6.24
N GLY A 301 4.94 3.54 -5.73
CA GLY A 301 5.54 2.41 -6.44
C GLY A 301 4.82 2.05 -7.75
N LEU A 302 5.41 1.13 -8.51
CA LEU A 302 4.89 0.71 -9.82
C LEU A 302 3.60 -0.14 -9.76
N SER A 303 3.29 -0.73 -8.61
CA SER A 303 2.11 -1.59 -8.44
C SER A 303 0.80 -0.90 -8.79
N ASP A 304 0.74 0.44 -8.69
CA ASP A 304 -0.47 1.23 -8.96
C ASP A 304 -0.30 2.18 -10.14
N ARG A 305 0.65 1.87 -11.05
CA ARG A 305 1.10 2.79 -12.09
C ARG A 305 -0.01 3.30 -13.00
N VAL A 306 -0.89 2.41 -13.48
CA VAL A 306 -1.97 2.78 -14.40
C VAL A 306 -2.93 3.77 -13.73
N LEU A 307 -3.32 3.48 -12.49
CA LEU A 307 -4.19 4.34 -11.67
C LEU A 307 -3.55 5.70 -11.40
N LEU A 308 -2.30 5.71 -10.91
CA LEU A 308 -1.58 6.96 -10.60
C LEU A 308 -1.30 7.80 -11.85
N ASN A 309 -0.96 7.17 -12.99
CA ASN A 309 -0.82 7.87 -14.26
C ASN A 309 -2.12 8.58 -14.65
N ALA A 310 -3.26 7.88 -14.57
CA ALA A 310 -4.56 8.46 -14.90
C ALA A 310 -4.87 9.68 -14.03
N ILE A 311 -4.61 9.62 -12.71
CA ILE A 311 -4.81 10.76 -11.79
C ILE A 311 -3.84 11.90 -12.10
N PHE A 312 -2.55 11.60 -12.30
CA PHE A 312 -1.50 12.62 -12.36
C PHE A 312 -1.44 13.34 -13.71
N GLU A 313 -1.70 12.62 -14.81
CA GLU A 313 -1.70 13.20 -16.16
C GLU A 313 -3.07 13.75 -16.58
N HIS A 314 -4.14 13.52 -15.79
CA HIS A 314 -5.44 14.11 -16.08
C HIS A 314 -5.38 15.63 -16.31
N LYS A 315 -6.18 16.11 -17.26
CA LYS A 315 -6.24 17.53 -17.65
C LYS A 315 -6.65 18.46 -16.50
N ASN A 316 -7.43 17.95 -15.55
CA ASN A 316 -7.91 18.71 -14.40
C ASN A 316 -6.91 18.72 -13.22
N CYS A 317 -5.88 17.87 -13.23
CA CYS A 317 -4.85 17.87 -12.19
C CYS A 317 -3.93 19.10 -12.34
N ARG A 318 -4.00 20.04 -11.40
CA ARG A 318 -3.20 21.29 -11.41
C ARG A 318 -1.78 21.07 -10.90
N SER A 319 -1.62 20.36 -9.79
CA SER A 319 -0.33 20.08 -9.18
C SER A 319 -0.37 18.87 -8.24
N ILE A 320 0.83 18.37 -7.89
CA ILE A 320 1.05 17.21 -7.02
C ILE A 320 2.00 17.66 -5.90
N LYS A 321 1.48 17.70 -4.68
CA LYS A 321 2.19 18.08 -3.47
C LYS A 321 2.58 16.85 -2.68
N VAL A 322 3.86 16.74 -2.34
CA VAL A 322 4.40 15.64 -1.54
C VAL A 322 4.50 16.07 -0.09
N TYR A 323 3.90 15.28 0.80
CA TYR A 323 4.18 15.37 2.23
C TYR A 323 5.20 14.31 2.60
N TYR A 324 6.46 14.74 2.75
CA TYR A 324 7.60 13.83 2.89
C TYR A 324 7.84 13.40 4.34
N HIS A 325 8.55 12.31 4.53
CA HIS A 325 9.01 11.83 5.83
C HIS A 325 10.43 12.31 6.08
N GLU A 326 10.62 13.06 7.16
CA GLU A 326 11.94 13.39 7.70
C GLU A 326 12.54 12.18 8.43
N LYS A 327 13.85 11.97 8.25
CA LYS A 327 14.66 10.90 8.83
C LYS A 327 15.99 11.50 9.29
N GLY A 328 15.99 12.11 10.48
CA GLY A 328 17.16 12.85 10.97
C GLY A 328 17.43 14.06 10.07
N ASP A 329 18.63 14.13 9.48
CA ASP A 329 19.05 15.22 8.59
C ASP A 329 18.63 15.04 7.12
N ASP A 330 17.94 13.93 6.78
CA ASP A 330 17.50 13.62 5.42
C ASP A 330 15.97 13.45 5.33
N ASP A 331 15.44 13.35 4.12
CA ASP A 331 14.03 13.08 3.85
C ASP A 331 13.80 12.27 2.59
N ASN A 332 12.62 11.65 2.49
CA ASN A 332 12.25 10.83 1.33
C ASN A 332 11.59 11.61 0.17
N TYR A 333 11.64 12.95 0.15
CA TYR A 333 10.98 13.74 -0.90
C TYR A 333 11.49 13.34 -2.30
N THR A 334 12.81 13.24 -2.45
CA THR A 334 13.45 12.92 -3.74
C THR A 334 13.07 11.52 -4.22
N GLU A 335 13.00 10.55 -3.31
CA GLU A 335 12.59 9.17 -3.59
C GLU A 335 11.14 9.12 -4.12
N ILE A 336 10.21 9.81 -3.43
CA ILE A 336 8.81 9.88 -3.84
C ILE A 336 8.69 10.55 -5.22
N VAL A 337 9.42 11.64 -5.47
CA VAL A 337 9.41 12.32 -6.78
C VAL A 337 9.97 11.42 -7.89
N GLN A 338 11.02 10.66 -7.62
CA GLN A 338 11.54 9.67 -8.57
C GLN A 338 10.50 8.59 -8.87
N ASN A 339 9.77 8.11 -7.86
CA ASN A 339 8.68 7.16 -8.01
C ASN A 339 7.52 7.74 -8.82
N ILE A 340 7.05 8.95 -8.49
CA ILE A 340 6.06 9.69 -9.27
C ILE A 340 6.50 9.83 -10.73
N SER A 341 7.78 10.07 -10.99
CA SER A 341 8.27 10.25 -12.36
C SER A 341 8.03 9.05 -13.27
N ARG A 342 7.95 7.83 -12.73
CA ARG A 342 7.69 6.61 -13.49
C ARG A 342 6.24 6.50 -13.97
N HIS A 343 5.33 7.27 -13.36
CA HIS A 343 3.92 7.35 -13.71
C HIS A 343 3.59 8.42 -14.75
N PHE A 344 4.59 9.11 -15.30
CA PHE A 344 4.38 10.11 -16.35
C PHE A 344 4.93 9.65 -17.70
N ASN A 345 4.12 9.77 -18.73
CA ASN A 345 4.52 9.68 -20.12
C ASN A 345 5.19 10.98 -20.56
N ASP A 346 4.64 12.14 -20.17
CA ASP A 346 5.22 13.46 -20.49
C ASP A 346 6.02 14.04 -19.30
N LYS A 347 7.35 13.97 -19.42
CA LYS A 347 8.26 14.51 -18.39
C LYS A 347 8.22 16.04 -18.27
N LYS A 348 7.78 16.79 -19.29
CA LYS A 348 7.60 18.24 -19.19
C LYS A 348 6.37 18.55 -18.34
N VAL A 349 5.26 17.83 -18.56
CA VAL A 349 4.06 17.97 -17.73
C VAL A 349 4.37 17.61 -16.28
N MET A 350 5.09 16.51 -16.05
CA MET A 350 5.56 16.10 -14.73
C MET A 350 6.27 17.23 -13.98
N ARG A 351 7.34 17.80 -14.56
CA ARG A 351 8.14 18.86 -13.91
C ARG A 351 7.32 20.10 -13.56
N ARG A 352 6.25 20.37 -14.29
CA ARG A 352 5.36 21.52 -14.02
C ARG A 352 4.30 21.20 -12.96
N LYS A 353 3.83 19.95 -12.88
CA LYS A 353 2.81 19.55 -11.90
C LYS A 353 3.41 19.28 -10.52
N ILE A 354 4.65 18.81 -10.41
CA ILE A 354 5.27 18.54 -9.09
C ILE A 354 5.55 19.86 -8.37
N VAL A 355 4.99 20.01 -7.17
CA VAL A 355 5.24 21.16 -6.29
C VAL A 355 6.69 21.14 -5.85
N SER A 356 7.38 22.29 -5.92
CA SER A 356 8.78 22.38 -5.48
C SER A 356 8.92 22.17 -3.97
N LYS A 357 10.00 21.51 -3.54
CA LYS A 357 10.26 21.15 -2.13
C LYS A 357 10.07 22.30 -1.12
N PRO A 358 10.49 23.56 -1.38
CA PRO A 358 10.27 24.67 -0.44
C PRO A 358 8.79 25.00 -0.14
N TYR A 359 7.86 24.51 -0.98
CA TYR A 359 6.42 24.66 -0.81
C TYR A 359 5.73 23.35 -0.38
N CYS A 360 6.51 22.28 -0.20
CA CYS A 360 6.08 21.03 0.42
C CYS A 360 6.27 21.10 1.94
N LYS A 361 5.75 20.11 2.66
CA LYS A 361 5.85 20.03 4.13
C LYS A 361 6.15 18.60 4.55
N ALA A 362 6.76 18.42 5.73
CA ALA A 362 6.85 17.11 6.34
C ALA A 362 5.45 16.60 6.72
N LEU A 363 5.21 15.29 6.56
CA LEU A 363 4.05 14.62 7.12
C LEU A 363 4.29 14.38 8.61
N PRO A 364 3.34 14.73 9.50
CA PRO A 364 3.43 14.39 10.92
C PRO A 364 3.60 12.87 11.13
N GLN A 365 4.66 12.46 11.83
CA GLN A 365 4.98 11.04 12.07
C GLN A 365 4.70 10.58 13.51
N ASN A 366 4.21 11.47 14.37
CA ASN A 366 3.94 11.26 15.80
C ASN A 366 2.50 10.78 16.08
N LEU A 367 1.66 10.64 15.06
CA LEU A 367 0.29 10.19 15.23
C LEU A 367 0.25 8.67 15.38
N ARG A 368 -0.15 8.19 16.55
CA ARG A 368 -0.25 6.76 16.89
C ARG A 368 -1.60 6.50 17.53
N PHE A 369 -2.26 5.44 17.07
CA PHE A 369 -3.49 4.91 17.67
C PHE A 369 -3.15 4.17 18.96
N LYS A 370 -4.05 4.18 19.94
CA LYS A 370 -3.86 3.42 21.19
C LYS A 370 -3.90 1.91 20.90
N ALA A 371 -3.12 1.14 21.65
CA ALA A 371 -3.30 -0.31 21.69
C ALA A 371 -4.50 -0.67 22.57
N LEU A 372 -5.28 -1.67 22.16
CA LEU A 372 -6.45 -2.17 22.91
C LEU A 372 -6.04 -2.90 24.20
N GLU A 373 -4.81 -3.37 24.29
CA GLU A 373 -4.24 -3.97 25.51
C GLU A 373 -4.05 -2.91 26.62
N ASP A 374 -3.67 -1.68 26.26
CA ASP A 374 -3.48 -0.58 27.22
C ASP A 374 -4.80 -0.13 27.82
N LEU A 375 -5.89 -0.16 27.05
CA LEU A 375 -7.22 0.22 27.49
C LEU A 375 -7.80 -0.72 28.56
N LYS A 376 -7.50 -2.02 28.49
CA LYS A 376 -7.94 -3.00 29.50
C LYS A 376 -7.30 -2.74 30.87
N ASN A 377 -6.06 -2.24 30.87
CA ASN A 377 -5.32 -1.90 32.09
C ASN A 377 -5.74 -0.54 32.68
N GLU A 378 -6.26 0.39 31.88
CA GLU A 378 -6.80 1.67 32.37
C GLU A 378 -8.19 1.52 33.04
N THR A 379 -8.93 0.44 32.74
CA THR A 379 -10.27 0.17 33.29
C THR A 379 -10.31 -0.85 34.44
N SER A 380 -9.15 -1.35 34.88
CA SER A 380 -8.99 -2.28 36.02
C SER A 380 -8.40 -1.54 37.21
#